data_AF-A0A967GX44-F1
#
_entry.id   AF-A0A967GX44-F1
#
_cell.length_a   1.000
_cell.length_b   1.000
_cell.length_c   1.000
_cell.angle_alpha   90.00
_cell.angle_beta   90.00
_cell.angle_gamma   90.00
#
_symmetry.space_group_name_H-M   'P 1'
#
loop_
_entity.id
_entity.type
_entity.pdbx_description
1 polymer ?
#
loop_
_entity_poly.entity_id
_entity_poly.type
_entity_poly.pdbx_seq_one_letter_code
_entity_poly.pdbx_strand_id
1 'polypeptide(L)' 'MAMEQSYGRIDGDSASAAELIALLSALAGIPLRQCVAITGSVSQRGEIQAVGGVNEKI' A
#
# COMPACT_ATOMS: atom_id res chain seq x y z
N MET A 1 7.09 -8.77 -3.28
CA MET A 1 5.87 -8.54 -2.47
C MET A 1 4.75 -9.36 -3.08
N ALA A 2 3.83 -9.86 -2.26
CA ALA A 2 2.67 -10.61 -2.72
C ALA A 2 1.43 -10.06 -2.02
N MET A 3 0.33 -9.96 -2.75
CA MET A 3 -0.99 -9.72 -2.16
C MET A 3 -1.59 -11.10 -1.85
N GLU A 4 -1.57 -11.45 -0.56
CA GLU A 4 -2.11 -12.73 -0.12
C GLU A 4 -3.58 -12.86 -0.52
N GLN A 5 -3.95 -14.05 -0.98
CA GLN A 5 -5.32 -14.39 -1.38
C GLN A 5 -5.90 -13.52 -2.51
N SER A 6 -5.06 -12.89 -3.34
CA SER A 6 -5.53 -12.26 -4.57
C SER A 6 -5.70 -13.30 -5.68
N TYR A 7 -6.95 -13.64 -5.99
CA TYR A 7 -7.31 -14.57 -7.09
C TYR A 7 -7.67 -13.85 -8.40
N GLY A 8 -7.73 -12.52 -8.36
CA GLY A 8 -8.04 -11.67 -9.50
C GLY A 8 -6.84 -10.89 -10.00
N ARG A 9 -7.01 -10.21 -11.14
CA ARG A 9 -6.04 -9.24 -11.62
C ARG A 9 -6.12 -7.98 -10.74
N ILE A 10 -4.98 -7.56 -10.23
CA ILE A 10 -4.80 -6.29 -9.53
C ILE A 10 -4.43 -5.23 -10.58
N ASP A 11 -5.00 -4.04 -10.46
CA ASP A 11 -4.74 -2.91 -11.35
C ASP A 11 -4.70 -1.59 -10.56
N GLY A 12 -4.11 -0.56 -11.17
CA GLY A 12 -3.89 0.75 -10.56
C GLY A 12 -2.72 0.81 -9.58
N ASP A 13 -2.50 1.98 -9.00
CA ASP A 13 -1.32 2.33 -8.19
C ASP A 13 -1.66 2.61 -6.71
N SER A 14 -2.92 2.50 -6.32
CA SER A 14 -3.40 2.89 -4.98
C SER A 14 -2.93 2.00 -3.81
N ALA A 15 -2.19 0.93 -4.10
CA ALA A 15 -1.52 0.06 -3.12
C ALA A 15 -0.02 0.36 -2.96
N SER A 16 0.57 1.16 -3.85
CA SER A 16 2.03 1.34 -3.92
C SER A 16 2.63 1.96 -2.65
N ALA A 17 1.88 2.82 -1.94
CA ALA A 17 2.32 3.33 -0.64
C ALA A 17 2.38 2.22 0.43
N ALA A 18 1.38 1.33 0.47
CA ALA A 18 1.35 0.21 1.41
C ALA A 18 2.49 -0.79 1.12
N GLU A 19 2.73 -1.07 -0.15
CA GLU A 19 3.84 -1.90 -0.62
C GLU A 19 5.19 -1.32 -0.20
N LEU A 20 5.44 -0.02 -0.45
CA LEU A 20 6.68 0.63 -0.05
C LEU A 20 6.90 0.54 1.46
N ILE A 21 5.86 0.79 2.27
CA ILE A 21 5.94 0.71 3.73
C ILE A 21 6.21 -0.73 4.20
N ALA A 22 5.57 -1.73 3.58
CA ALA A 22 5.81 -3.15 3.89
C ALA A 22 7.25 -3.56 3.57
N LEU A 23 7.79 -3.10 2.43
CA LEU A 23 9.18 -3.34 2.05
C LEU A 23 10.16 -2.67 3.03
N LEU A 24 9.93 -1.41 3.37
CA LEU A 24 10.78 -0.69 4.32
C LEU A 24 10.76 -1.32 5.71
N SER A 25 9.59 -1.76 6.17
CA SER A 25 9.43 -2.51 7.43
C SER A 25 10.26 -3.80 7.41
N ALA A 26 10.18 -4.58 6.34
CA ALA A 26 10.95 -5.81 6.18
C ALA A 26 12.47 -5.56 6.16
N LEU A 27 12.91 -4.48 5.50
CA LEU A 27 14.32 -4.09 5.45
C LEU A 27 14.84 -3.57 6.79
N ALA A 28 14.03 -2.81 7.53
CA ALA A 28 14.42 -2.21 8.80
C ALA A 28 14.21 -3.13 10.02
N GLY A 29 13.46 -4.23 9.86
CA GLY A 29 13.08 -5.10 10.98
C GLY A 29 12.11 -4.45 11.97
N ILE A 30 11.38 -3.42 11.53
CA ILE A 30 10.46 -2.66 12.38
C ILE A 30 9.02 -3.13 12.11
N PRO A 31 8.28 -3.65 13.12
CA PRO A 31 6.92 -4.16 12.91
C PRO A 31 5.92 -3.04 12.59
N LEU A 32 4.97 -3.33 11.69
CA LEU A 32 3.85 -2.44 11.35
C LEU A 32 2.62 -2.75 12.20
N ARG A 33 1.87 -1.71 12.58
CA ARG A 33 0.60 -1.82 13.30
C ARG A 33 -0.47 -2.39 12.36
N GLN A 34 -0.96 -3.59 12.67
CA GLN A 34 -1.96 -4.28 11.84
C GLN A 34 -3.39 -3.71 11.97
N CYS A 35 -3.63 -2.84 12.95
CA CYS A 35 -4.93 -2.15 13.11
C CYS A 35 -5.09 -0.89 12.24
N VAL A 36 -4.17 -0.67 11.29
CA VAL A 36 -4.18 0.49 10.38
C VAL A 36 -4.18 -0.01 8.94
N ALA A 37 -5.22 0.32 8.18
CA ALA A 37 -5.27 0.11 6.74
C ALA A 37 -4.60 1.28 6.00
N ILE A 38 -3.96 1.01 4.87
CA ILE A 38 -3.25 2.01 4.05
C ILE A 38 -3.77 1.93 2.61
N THR A 39 -4.15 3.07 2.05
CA THR A 39 -4.37 3.27 0.61
C THR A 39 -3.74 4.58 0.18
N GLY A 40 -3.13 4.60 -0.99
CA GLY A 40 -2.40 5.75 -1.51
C GLY A 40 -1.45 5.32 -2.62
N SER A 41 -1.29 6.18 -3.61
CA SER A 41 -0.20 6.04 -4.58
C SER A 41 1.04 6.78 -4.07
N VAL A 42 2.24 6.34 -4.46
CA VAL A 42 3.50 6.99 -4.11
C VAL A 42 4.33 7.27 -5.37
N SER A 43 4.79 8.52 -5.50
CA SER A 43 5.68 8.91 -6.58
C SER A 43 7.12 8.43 -6.32
N GLN A 44 7.97 8.45 -7.34
CA GLN A 44 9.40 8.13 -7.18
C GLN A 44 10.14 9.08 -6.23
N ARG A 45 9.57 10.25 -5.93
CA ARG A 45 10.09 11.20 -4.95
C ARG A 45 9.64 10.89 -3.51
N GLY A 46 8.82 9.86 -3.32
CA GLY A 46 8.22 9.51 -2.03
C GLY A 46 6.99 10.33 -1.66
N GLU A 47 6.39 11.06 -2.62
CA GLU A 47 5.21 11.88 -2.36
C GLU A 47 3.94 11.02 -2.47
N ILE A 48 3.03 11.15 -1.51
CA ILE A 48 1.74 10.48 -1.56
C ILE A 48 0.81 11.21 -2.53
N GLN A 49 0.16 10.45 -3.39
CA GLN A 49 -0.76 10.94 -4.42
C GLN A 49 -2.20 10.47 -4.13
N ALA A 50 -3.16 11.29 -4.56
CA ALA A 50 -4.58 11.00 -4.40
C ALA A 50 -4.97 9.72 -5.17
N VAL A 51 -5.93 8.99 -4.62
CA VAL A 51 -6.46 7.75 -5.21
C VAL A 51 -7.97 7.83 -5.34
N GLY A 52 -8.53 7.10 -6.32
CA GLY A 52 -9.97 7.00 -6.50
C GLY A 52 -10.64 6.07 -5.48
N GLY A 53 -11.97 6.20 -5.36
CA GLY A 53 -12.83 5.31 -4.58
C GLY A 53 -12.55 5.32 -3.08
N VAL A 54 -12.18 6.48 -2.51
CA VAL A 54 -11.80 6.56 -1.09
C VAL A 54 -12.96 6.17 -0.17
N ASN A 55 -14.20 6.52 -0.51
CA ASN A 55 -15.35 6.16 0.32
C ASN A 55 -15.59 4.64 0.34
N GLU A 56 -15.40 3.94 -0.78
CA GLU A 56 -15.53 2.48 -0.84
C GLU A 56 -14.39 1.73 -0.14
N LYS A 57 -13.30 2.43 0.19
CA LYS A 57 -12.14 1.87 0.89
C LYS A 57 -12.19 2.05 2.41
N ILE A 58 -13.15 2.85 2.92
CA ILE A 58 -13.34 3.17 4.35
C ILE A 58 -14.68 2.61 4.81
#